data_AF-A0A0W7YE63-F1
#
_entry.id   AF-A0A0W7YE63-F1
#
_cell.length_a   1.000
_cell.length_b   1.000
_cell.length_c   1.000
_cell.angle_alpha   90.00
_cell.angle_beta   90.00
_cell.angle_gamma   90.00
#
_symmetry.space_group_name_H-M   'P 1'
#
loop_
_entity.id
_entity.type
_entity.pdbx_description
1 polymer ?
#
loop_
_entity_poly.entity_id
_entity_poly.type
_entity_poly.pdbx_seq_one_letter_code
_entity_poly.pdbx_strand_id
1 'polypeptide(L)'
;MKELQEKLDAVLEQMRSFIQGIQERDSAYPMFFHNQIEEDISQFVDSQWSLPTEYVYFLRRYVVERVTWNTGDYINLQIYGARDLMRGQEGYHYNPVTEEVILDWPHNYLVIATDKGDPYCLDLSRGDTAIFSALHGTGCWDFTMAYDNLIMFLESVLIPPGLEEMLPEDNSTTYYELTITGDGENKLKTLLLLKKIFSCDYSRAREMLEQPPLLIYRGVEAGALRLEDELQHIRANYQKKKISLAEFIE
;
A
#
# COMPACT_ATOMS: atom_id res chain seq x y z
N MET A 1 -10.92 3.64 15.73
CA MET A 1 -10.37 5.01 15.64
C MET A 1 -9.12 5.18 16.48
N LYS A 2 -9.17 5.04 17.82
CA LYS A 2 -7.99 5.27 18.67
C LYS A 2 -6.78 4.37 18.33
N GLU A 3 -7.00 3.06 18.17
CA GLU A 3 -5.95 2.10 17.79
C GLU A 3 -5.36 2.38 16.39
N LEU A 4 -6.19 2.85 15.45
CA LEU A 4 -5.76 3.20 14.09
C LEU A 4 -4.91 4.49 14.09
N GLN A 5 -5.29 5.47 14.90
CA GLN A 5 -4.51 6.69 15.14
C GLN A 5 -3.16 6.36 15.79
N GLU A 6 -3.15 5.47 16.79
CA GLU A 6 -1.90 5.03 17.43
C GLU A 6 -0.95 4.33 16.44
N LYS A 7 -1.47 3.50 15.53
CA LYS A 7 -0.66 2.88 14.46
C LYS A 7 -0.10 3.91 13.49
N LEU A 8 -0.95 4.84 13.04
CA LEU A 8 -0.55 5.91 12.12
C LEU A 8 0.51 6.82 12.76
N ASP A 9 0.33 7.18 14.04
CA ASP A 9 1.31 7.94 14.82
C ASP A 9 2.66 7.22 14.88
N ALA A 10 2.66 5.90 15.11
CA ALA A 10 3.86 5.07 15.19
C ALA A 10 4.63 5.01 13.85
N VAL A 11 3.93 4.74 12.75
CA VAL A 11 4.50 4.74 11.38
C VAL A 11 5.16 6.08 11.08
N LEU A 12 4.48 7.18 11.40
CA LEU A 12 4.97 8.52 11.09
C LEU A 12 6.13 8.96 11.99
N GLU A 13 6.18 8.48 13.23
CA GLU A 13 7.34 8.69 14.10
C GLU A 13 8.57 7.94 13.61
N GLN A 14 8.38 6.70 13.11
CA GLN A 14 9.44 5.97 12.44
C GLN A 14 9.94 6.74 11.20
N MET A 15 9.04 7.33 10.42
CA MET A 15 9.42 8.14 9.24
C MET A 15 10.31 9.30 9.67
N ARG A 16 9.89 10.06 10.69
CA ARG A 16 10.65 11.20 11.23
C ARG A 16 12.04 10.78 11.73
N SER A 17 12.11 9.75 12.56
CA SER A 17 13.38 9.27 13.12
C SER A 17 14.34 8.82 12.03
N PHE A 18 13.82 8.15 11.00
CA PHE A 18 14.60 7.67 9.88
C PHE A 18 15.21 8.80 9.05
N ILE A 19 14.40 9.80 8.71
CA ILE A 19 14.84 10.98 7.94
C ILE A 19 15.89 11.77 8.71
N GLN A 20 15.66 12.00 10.00
CA GLN A 20 16.63 12.71 10.83
C GLN A 20 17.98 11.97 10.80
N GLY A 21 17.97 10.64 10.91
CA GLY A 21 19.18 9.82 10.81
C GLY A 21 19.86 9.86 9.43
N ILE A 22 19.12 10.06 8.35
CA ILE A 22 19.67 10.25 6.99
C ILE A 22 20.20 11.66 6.77
N GLN A 23 19.46 12.70 7.17
CA GLN A 23 19.86 14.11 7.00
C GLN A 23 21.15 14.45 7.74
N GLU A 24 21.41 13.78 8.87
CA GLU A 24 22.68 13.87 9.60
C GLU A 24 23.86 13.22 8.83
N ARG A 25 23.59 12.32 7.88
CA ARG A 25 24.60 11.55 7.12
C ARG A 25 24.78 12.02 5.68
N ASP A 26 23.73 12.52 5.04
CA ASP A 26 23.74 12.93 3.63
C ASP A 26 22.79 14.11 3.37
N SER A 27 23.35 15.26 2.95
CA SER A 27 22.62 16.54 2.80
C SER A 27 21.68 16.61 1.58
N ALA A 28 21.66 15.56 0.76
CA ALA A 28 20.95 15.52 -0.53
C ALA A 28 19.50 15.00 -0.44
N TYR A 29 18.97 14.71 0.76
CA TYR A 29 17.60 14.21 0.95
C TYR A 29 16.63 15.35 1.35
N PRO A 30 15.76 15.81 0.43
CA PRO A 30 14.80 16.87 0.71
C PRO A 30 13.51 16.27 1.27
N MET A 31 13.53 15.84 2.53
CA MET A 31 12.31 15.47 3.25
C MET A 31 12.13 16.35 4.47
N PHE A 32 11.07 17.15 4.48
CA PHE A 32 10.76 18.09 5.55
C PHE A 32 9.41 17.73 6.16
N PHE A 33 9.43 17.30 7.43
CA PHE A 33 8.25 17.23 8.27
C PHE A 33 8.18 18.50 9.12
N HIS A 34 7.07 19.22 9.06
CA HIS A 34 6.82 20.28 10.04
C HIS A 34 6.24 19.66 11.32
N ASN A 35 6.81 20.02 12.47
CA ASN A 35 6.29 19.65 13.80
C ASN A 35 5.07 20.47 14.22
N GLN A 36 4.59 21.39 13.39
CA GLN A 36 3.42 22.19 13.68
C GLN A 36 2.17 21.43 13.26
N ILE A 37 1.31 21.14 14.24
CA ILE A 37 -0.05 20.67 13.97
C ILE A 37 -0.74 21.78 13.18
N GLU A 38 -1.20 21.46 11.97
CA GLU A 38 -2.01 22.37 11.18
C GLU A 38 -3.44 22.25 11.70
N GLU A 39 -3.75 23.04 12.74
CA GLU A 39 -5.04 23.00 13.45
C GLU A 39 -6.21 23.33 12.50
N ASP A 40 -5.92 24.11 11.46
CA ASP A 40 -6.88 24.49 10.45
C ASP A 40 -6.40 24.15 9.02
N ILE A 41 -6.70 22.91 8.59
CA ILE A 41 -6.57 22.49 7.19
C ILE A 41 -7.79 22.88 6.33
N SER A 42 -8.85 23.43 6.95
CA SER A 42 -10.09 23.76 6.24
C SER A 42 -9.83 24.79 5.15
N GLN A 43 -8.94 25.75 5.38
CA GLN A 43 -8.49 26.71 4.37
C GLN A 43 -7.87 26.09 3.09
N PHE A 44 -7.40 24.84 3.16
CA PHE A 44 -6.78 24.13 2.03
C PHE A 44 -7.66 23.00 1.46
N VAL A 45 -8.65 22.56 2.24
CA VAL A 45 -9.44 21.35 1.96
C VAL A 45 -10.95 21.65 1.85
N ASP A 46 -11.43 22.84 2.26
CA ASP A 46 -12.87 23.08 2.42
C ASP A 46 -13.69 23.16 1.11
N SER A 47 -14.90 22.63 1.25
CA SER A 47 -16.08 22.59 0.36
C SER A 47 -16.05 21.71 -0.89
N GLN A 48 -14.89 21.25 -1.37
CA GLN A 48 -14.85 20.41 -2.58
C GLN A 48 -14.91 18.90 -2.30
N TRP A 49 -14.34 18.43 -1.17
CA TRP A 49 -14.19 17.00 -0.92
C TRP A 49 -14.69 16.57 0.46
N SER A 50 -15.37 15.43 0.49
CA SER A 50 -15.69 14.71 1.73
C SER A 50 -14.60 13.68 2.01
N LEU A 51 -13.58 14.08 2.76
CA LEU A 51 -12.42 13.21 3.01
C LEU A 51 -12.66 12.18 4.14
N PRO A 52 -12.06 10.97 4.04
CA PRO A 52 -12.06 10.00 5.12
C PRO A 52 -11.40 10.56 6.39
N THR A 53 -11.97 10.27 7.56
CA THR A 53 -11.49 10.76 8.87
C THR A 53 -10.01 10.43 9.13
N GLU A 54 -9.56 9.26 8.70
CA GLU A 54 -8.16 8.83 8.82
C GLU A 54 -7.22 9.72 7.98
N TYR A 55 -7.62 10.04 6.75
CA TYR A 55 -6.83 10.92 5.89
C TYR A 55 -6.85 12.38 6.38
N VAL A 56 -7.97 12.86 6.93
CA VAL A 56 -8.04 14.17 7.62
C VAL A 56 -7.09 14.21 8.82
N TYR A 57 -7.04 13.13 9.61
CA TYR A 57 -6.12 13.03 10.73
C TYR A 57 -4.66 13.08 10.25
N PHE A 58 -4.35 12.38 9.16
CA PHE A 58 -3.04 12.44 8.51
C PHE A 58 -2.68 13.89 8.11
N LEU A 59 -3.55 14.55 7.35
CA LEU A 59 -3.29 15.89 6.82
C LEU A 59 -3.07 16.97 7.91
N ARG A 60 -3.76 16.86 9.06
CA ARG A 60 -3.65 17.84 10.16
C ARG A 60 -2.36 17.74 10.95
N ARG A 61 -1.82 16.53 11.08
CA ARG A 61 -0.67 16.25 11.96
C ARG A 61 0.63 16.11 11.19
N TYR A 62 0.55 15.88 9.88
CA TYR A 62 1.69 15.41 9.11
C TYR A 62 1.77 16.20 7.81
N VAL A 63 2.39 17.37 7.91
CA VAL A 63 2.75 18.19 6.75
C VAL A 63 3.97 17.54 6.10
N VAL A 64 3.72 16.73 5.08
CA VAL A 64 4.73 16.21 4.16
C VAL A 64 4.89 17.24 3.04
N GLU A 65 5.95 18.07 3.06
CA GLU A 65 6.15 19.08 2.00
C GLU A 65 6.62 18.42 0.69
N ARG A 66 7.48 17.42 0.80
CA ARG A 66 7.91 16.56 -0.28
C ARG A 66 8.60 15.37 0.32
N VAL A 67 8.17 14.20 -0.09
CA VAL A 67 8.99 13.01 -0.06
C VAL A 67 9.53 12.86 -1.48
N THR A 68 10.77 12.42 -1.62
CA THR A 68 11.29 11.91 -2.90
C THR A 68 12.03 10.63 -2.57
N TRP A 69 11.46 9.50 -2.98
CA TRP A 69 12.12 8.21 -2.89
C TRP A 69 12.61 7.72 -4.24
N ASN A 70 13.77 7.07 -4.21
CA ASN A 70 14.19 6.14 -5.23
C ASN A 70 14.45 4.79 -4.54
N THR A 71 13.39 3.99 -4.39
CA THR A 71 13.41 2.71 -3.68
C THR A 71 13.34 1.51 -4.62
N GLY A 72 13.52 1.70 -5.93
CA GLY A 72 13.29 0.64 -6.92
C GLY A 72 11.80 0.41 -7.21
N ASP A 73 10.95 0.40 -6.18
CA ASP A 73 9.48 0.41 -6.32
C ASP A 73 8.95 1.81 -6.67
N TYR A 74 9.62 2.85 -6.16
CA TYR A 74 9.34 4.24 -6.48
C TYR A 74 10.53 4.90 -7.17
N ILE A 75 10.27 5.70 -8.19
CA ILE A 75 11.32 6.41 -8.95
C ILE A 75 11.52 7.84 -8.41
N ASN A 76 10.44 8.53 -8.10
CA ASN A 76 10.37 9.86 -7.48
C ASN A 76 8.96 10.10 -6.91
N LEU A 77 8.58 9.29 -5.92
CA LEU A 77 7.28 9.43 -5.25
C LEU A 77 7.22 10.73 -4.46
N GLN A 78 6.19 11.54 -4.71
CA GLN A 78 5.81 12.75 -4.00
C GLN A 78 4.46 12.57 -3.33
N ILE A 79 4.40 12.66 -2.00
CA ILE A 79 3.16 12.60 -1.22
C ILE A 79 2.72 14.02 -0.90
N TYR A 80 1.43 14.32 -1.10
CA TYR A 80 0.89 15.66 -0.91
C TYR A 80 0.38 15.88 0.52
N GLY A 81 0.88 16.95 1.16
CA GLY A 81 0.27 17.52 2.35
C GLY A 81 -0.97 18.37 2.03
N ALA A 82 -1.64 18.90 3.05
CA ALA A 82 -2.88 19.67 2.89
C ALA A 82 -2.71 20.87 1.93
N ARG A 83 -1.56 21.55 2.01
CA ARG A 83 -1.24 22.74 1.19
C ARG A 83 -1.02 22.43 -0.29
N ASP A 84 -0.53 21.24 -0.59
CA ASP A 84 -0.15 20.83 -1.94
C ASP A 84 -1.26 20.05 -2.64
N LEU A 85 -2.29 19.61 -1.91
CA LEU A 85 -3.34 18.74 -2.40
C LEU A 85 -4.08 19.30 -3.62
N MET A 86 -4.43 20.60 -3.61
CA MET A 86 -5.08 21.27 -4.73
C MET A 86 -4.17 21.31 -5.97
N ARG A 87 -2.92 21.71 -5.79
CA ARG A 87 -1.93 21.77 -6.88
C ARG A 87 -1.61 20.37 -7.41
N GLY A 88 -1.65 19.36 -6.55
CA GLY A 88 -1.43 17.96 -6.90
C GLY A 88 -2.48 17.38 -7.84
N GLN A 89 -3.61 18.06 -8.05
CA GLN A 89 -4.64 17.67 -9.02
C GLN A 89 -4.38 18.20 -10.44
N GLU A 90 -3.44 19.15 -10.60
CA GLU A 90 -3.08 19.73 -11.88
C GLU A 90 -2.50 18.66 -12.82
N GLY A 91 -3.02 18.57 -14.04
CA GLY A 91 -2.66 17.55 -15.03
C GLY A 91 -3.41 16.22 -14.89
N TYR A 92 -4.18 16.04 -13.81
CA TYR A 92 -5.04 14.86 -13.58
C TYR A 92 -6.51 15.21 -13.66
N HIS A 93 -7.06 15.79 -12.60
CA HIS A 93 -8.46 16.21 -12.53
C HIS A 93 -8.68 17.60 -13.14
N TYR A 94 -7.64 18.43 -13.15
CA TYR A 94 -7.73 19.83 -13.57
C TYR A 94 -6.61 20.20 -14.54
N ASN A 95 -6.93 20.88 -15.63
CA ASN A 95 -5.94 21.41 -16.56
C ASN A 95 -5.64 22.88 -16.24
N PRO A 96 -4.45 23.24 -15.74
CA PRO A 96 -4.14 24.61 -15.36
C PRO A 96 -3.92 25.55 -16.56
N VAL A 97 -3.79 25.02 -17.79
CA VAL A 97 -3.61 25.83 -19.01
C VAL A 97 -4.95 26.26 -19.59
N THR A 98 -5.92 25.34 -19.62
CA THR A 98 -7.27 25.63 -20.13
C THR A 98 -8.25 26.06 -19.03
N GLU A 99 -7.86 25.90 -17.76
CA GLU A 99 -8.70 26.16 -16.59
C GLU A 99 -9.98 25.30 -16.53
N GLU A 100 -9.89 24.05 -17.02
CA GLU A 100 -11.02 23.12 -17.15
C GLU A 100 -10.78 21.81 -16.40
N VAL A 101 -11.89 21.17 -15.98
CA VAL A 101 -11.87 19.80 -15.45
C VAL A 101 -11.62 18.82 -16.61
N ILE A 102 -10.72 17.87 -16.39
CA ILE A 102 -10.41 16.82 -17.36
C ILE A 102 -11.50 15.74 -17.26
N LEU A 103 -12.32 15.61 -18.29
CA LEU A 103 -13.50 14.72 -18.31
C LEU A 103 -13.14 13.23 -18.25
N ASP A 104 -11.96 12.86 -18.75
CA ASP A 104 -11.48 11.48 -18.76
C ASP A 104 -10.96 11.03 -17.37
N TRP A 105 -10.91 11.94 -16.39
CA TRP A 105 -10.53 11.63 -15.01
C TRP A 105 -11.75 11.25 -14.16
N PRO A 106 -11.68 10.19 -13.32
CA PRO A 106 -12.78 9.86 -12.43
C PRO A 106 -13.04 10.98 -11.41
N HIS A 107 -14.25 11.55 -11.43
CA HIS A 107 -14.58 12.73 -10.60
C HIS A 107 -14.44 12.53 -9.08
N ASN A 108 -14.53 11.29 -8.59
CA ASN A 108 -14.41 10.97 -7.17
C ASN A 108 -12.96 10.65 -6.74
N TYR A 109 -12.02 10.61 -7.69
CA TYR A 109 -10.64 10.23 -7.41
C TYR A 109 -9.83 11.47 -7.04
N LEU A 110 -9.30 11.45 -5.83
CA LEU A 110 -8.42 12.47 -5.29
C LEU A 110 -6.98 11.97 -5.34
N VAL A 111 -6.10 12.65 -6.07
CA VAL A 111 -4.68 12.32 -6.09
C VAL A 111 -4.04 12.73 -4.76
N ILE A 112 -3.43 11.78 -4.05
CA ILE A 112 -2.76 12.01 -2.77
C ILE A 112 -1.23 11.88 -2.88
N ALA A 113 -0.74 11.26 -3.95
CA ALA A 113 0.67 11.21 -4.28
C ALA A 113 0.88 10.98 -5.79
N THR A 114 2.07 11.29 -6.30
CA THR A 114 2.48 11.00 -7.68
C THR A 114 3.88 10.40 -7.71
N ASP A 115 4.11 9.39 -8.55
CA ASP A 115 5.44 8.93 -8.89
C ASP A 115 5.68 9.08 -10.39
N LYS A 116 6.53 10.04 -10.79
CA LYS A 116 6.85 10.32 -12.20
C LYS A 116 5.64 10.52 -13.13
N GLY A 117 4.46 10.82 -12.61
CA GLY A 117 3.23 10.94 -13.39
C GLY A 117 2.20 9.85 -13.09
N ASP A 118 2.58 8.73 -12.47
CA ASP A 118 1.67 7.69 -11.99
C ASP A 118 0.97 8.17 -10.70
N PRO A 119 -0.35 8.36 -10.70
CA PRO A 119 -1.05 8.91 -9.54
C PRO A 119 -1.45 7.82 -8.55
N TYR A 120 -1.31 8.11 -7.26
CA TYR A 120 -1.92 7.35 -6.17
C TYR A 120 -3.12 8.11 -5.64
N CYS A 121 -4.28 7.47 -5.65
CA CYS A 121 -5.56 8.14 -5.48
C CYS A 121 -6.42 7.50 -4.40
N LEU A 122 -7.22 8.32 -3.71
CA LEU A 122 -8.37 7.87 -2.94
C LEU A 122 -9.64 7.98 -3.79
N ASP A 123 -10.49 6.96 -3.77
CA ASP A 123 -11.86 7.08 -4.26
C ASP A 123 -12.76 7.55 -3.13
N LEU A 124 -13.09 8.84 -3.15
CA LEU A 124 -13.88 9.50 -2.11
C LEU A 124 -15.31 8.95 -1.99
N SER A 125 -15.82 8.25 -3.01
CA SER A 125 -17.16 7.66 -2.95
C SER A 125 -17.26 6.44 -2.02
N ARG A 126 -16.11 5.83 -1.67
CA ARG A 126 -16.05 4.65 -0.80
C ARG A 126 -16.09 4.99 0.69
N GLY A 127 -15.57 6.16 1.06
CA GLY A 127 -15.42 6.58 2.45
C GLY A 127 -14.33 5.83 3.24
N ASP A 128 -13.59 4.93 2.60
CA ASP A 128 -12.38 4.29 3.15
C ASP A 128 -11.11 4.92 2.55
N THR A 129 -9.94 4.40 2.93
CA THR A 129 -8.63 4.90 2.49
C THR A 129 -7.90 3.92 1.57
N ALA A 130 -8.61 3.05 0.85
CA ALA A 130 -7.97 2.20 -0.14
C ALA A 130 -7.34 3.08 -1.24
N ILE A 131 -6.14 2.71 -1.68
CA ILE A 131 -5.37 3.53 -2.62
C ILE A 131 -5.33 2.84 -3.97
N PHE A 132 -5.67 3.61 -5.00
CA PHE A 132 -5.69 3.17 -6.38
C PHE A 132 -4.55 3.84 -7.15
N SER A 133 -3.95 3.10 -8.08
CA SER A 133 -2.92 3.62 -8.97
C SER A 133 -3.18 3.22 -10.42
N ALA A 134 -2.67 4.02 -11.34
CA ALA A 134 -2.74 3.79 -12.77
C ALA A 134 -1.42 4.21 -13.43
N LEU A 135 -1.06 3.54 -14.52
CA LEU A 135 0.12 3.94 -15.30
C LEU A 135 -0.23 5.13 -16.19
N HIS A 136 0.58 6.18 -16.12
CA HIS A 136 0.49 7.33 -17.01
C HIS A 136 0.99 6.99 -18.42
N GLY A 137 0.53 7.75 -19.41
CA GLY A 137 1.02 7.63 -20.80
C GLY A 137 0.49 6.44 -21.60
N THR A 138 -0.43 5.66 -21.04
CA THR A 138 -1.10 4.52 -21.70
C THR A 138 -2.21 4.94 -22.67
N GLY A 139 -2.61 6.22 -22.65
CA GLY A 139 -3.70 6.77 -23.46
C GLY A 139 -5.08 6.69 -22.81
N CYS A 140 -5.25 5.91 -21.73
CA CYS A 140 -6.43 5.89 -20.88
C CYS A 140 -6.08 5.52 -19.43
N TRP A 141 -6.82 6.04 -18.46
CA TRP A 141 -6.61 5.67 -17.06
C TRP A 141 -7.27 4.33 -16.73
N ASP A 142 -6.45 3.34 -16.36
CA ASP A 142 -6.90 2.03 -15.89
C ASP A 142 -6.42 1.83 -14.45
N PHE A 143 -7.31 2.08 -13.50
CA PHE A 143 -6.99 2.08 -12.08
C PHE A 143 -7.07 0.68 -11.48
N THR A 144 -6.02 0.30 -10.76
CA THR A 144 -6.00 -0.91 -9.92
C THR A 144 -5.76 -0.53 -8.47
N MET A 145 -6.21 -1.38 -7.54
CA MET A 145 -5.94 -1.16 -6.13
C MET A 145 -4.47 -1.46 -5.84
N ALA A 146 -3.74 -0.45 -5.37
CA ALA A 146 -2.32 -0.55 -5.02
C ALA A 146 -2.15 -0.91 -3.54
N TYR A 147 -2.96 -0.33 -2.64
CA TYR A 147 -2.91 -0.60 -1.20
C TYR A 147 -4.31 -0.67 -0.59
N ASP A 148 -4.47 -1.55 0.39
CA ASP A 148 -5.74 -1.75 1.10
C ASP A 148 -6.14 -0.54 1.96
N ASN A 149 -5.17 0.26 2.43
CA ASN A 149 -5.40 1.43 3.27
C ASN A 149 -4.20 2.41 3.26
N LEU A 150 -4.40 3.58 3.88
CA LEU A 150 -3.39 4.64 3.96
C LEU A 150 -2.14 4.21 4.73
N ILE A 151 -2.30 3.45 5.82
CA ILE A 151 -1.17 2.97 6.62
C ILE A 151 -0.24 2.09 5.78
N MET A 152 -0.77 1.12 5.05
CA MET A 152 0.05 0.24 4.19
C MET A 152 0.80 1.01 3.12
N PHE A 153 0.17 2.02 2.52
CA PHE A 153 0.87 2.90 1.60
C PHE A 153 2.00 3.64 2.31
N LEU A 154 1.74 4.27 3.46
CA LEU A 154 2.77 4.99 4.22
C LEU A 154 3.89 4.07 4.75
N GLU A 155 3.62 2.79 4.98
CA GLU A 155 4.61 1.78 5.35
C GLU A 155 5.48 1.35 4.16
N SER A 156 4.93 1.18 2.96
CA SER A 156 5.72 0.88 1.74
C SER A 156 6.75 1.96 1.42
N VAL A 157 6.43 3.14 1.90
CA VAL A 157 7.07 4.44 1.75
C VAL A 157 8.23 4.56 2.75
N LEU A 158 8.11 3.95 3.94
CA LEU A 158 9.08 4.01 5.03
C LEU A 158 10.43 3.30 4.78
N ILE A 159 10.46 2.31 3.89
CA ILE A 159 11.56 1.34 3.81
C ILE A 159 12.36 1.58 2.53
N PRO A 160 13.51 2.28 2.58
CA PRO A 160 14.41 2.26 1.45
C PRO A 160 15.10 0.89 1.31
N PRO A 161 15.39 0.45 0.08
CA PRO A 161 16.06 -0.81 -0.17
C PRO A 161 17.41 -0.84 0.55
N GLY A 162 17.62 -1.89 1.35
CA GLY A 162 18.88 -2.12 2.05
C GLY A 162 18.98 -1.51 3.46
N LEU A 163 17.90 -0.94 4.02
CA LEU A 163 17.83 -0.55 5.44
C LEU A 163 16.83 -1.38 6.27
N GLU A 164 16.27 -2.45 5.69
CA GLU A 164 15.44 -3.45 6.39
C GLU A 164 16.15 -4.05 7.61
N GLU A 165 17.48 -4.12 7.58
CA GLU A 165 18.33 -4.66 8.67
C GLU A 165 18.53 -3.69 9.86
N MET A 166 18.18 -2.41 9.71
CA MET A 166 18.37 -1.38 10.76
C MET A 166 17.10 -1.05 11.54
N LEU A 167 15.96 -1.65 11.17
CA LEU A 167 14.74 -1.58 11.97
C LEU A 167 14.91 -2.46 13.22
N PRO A 168 14.51 -2.00 14.42
CA PRO A 168 14.51 -2.85 15.61
C PRO A 168 13.74 -4.13 15.30
N GLU A 169 14.29 -5.29 15.69
CA GLU A 169 13.88 -6.65 15.29
C GLU A 169 12.36 -6.95 15.44
N ASP A 170 11.63 -6.11 16.17
CA ASP A 170 10.19 -6.23 16.42
C ASP A 170 9.28 -5.69 15.28
N ASN A 171 9.84 -5.02 14.25
CA ASN A 171 9.09 -4.53 13.09
C ASN A 171 9.53 -5.13 11.74
N SER A 172 10.30 -6.22 11.75
CA SER A 172 10.67 -6.91 10.50
C SER A 172 9.41 -7.52 9.86
N THR A 173 8.99 -6.98 8.72
CA THR A 173 7.95 -7.63 7.90
C THR A 173 8.46 -9.01 7.52
N THR A 174 7.88 -10.03 8.13
CA THR A 174 8.22 -11.44 7.93
C THR A 174 7.47 -11.97 6.73
N TYR A 175 8.22 -12.44 5.73
CA TYR A 175 7.65 -13.05 4.54
C TYR A 175 7.53 -14.57 4.72
N TYR A 176 6.45 -15.11 4.19
CA TYR A 176 6.17 -16.53 4.24
C TYR A 176 5.71 -17.05 2.88
N GLU A 177 6.13 -18.28 2.64
CA GLU A 177 5.65 -19.12 1.57
C GLU A 177 4.78 -20.22 2.15
N LEU A 178 3.57 -20.40 1.61
CA LEU A 178 2.71 -21.54 1.92
C LEU A 178 2.58 -22.41 0.68
N THR A 179 2.90 -23.69 0.84
CA THR A 179 2.77 -24.69 -0.21
C THR A 179 1.84 -25.81 0.22
N ILE A 180 0.94 -26.26 -0.66
CA ILE A 180 0.18 -27.50 -0.46
C ILE A 180 1.08 -28.68 -0.81
N THR A 181 1.21 -29.62 0.11
CA THR A 181 2.07 -30.81 -0.04
C THR A 181 1.27 -32.10 -0.33
N GLY A 182 -0.06 -32.04 -0.29
CA GLY A 182 -0.94 -33.14 -0.66
C GLY A 182 -2.41 -32.91 -0.30
N ASP A 183 -3.22 -33.97 -0.39
CA ASP A 183 -4.68 -33.90 -0.25
C ASP A 183 -5.17 -33.38 1.11
N GLY A 184 -4.45 -33.69 2.20
CA GLY A 184 -4.94 -33.48 3.57
C GLY A 184 -6.02 -34.49 3.99
N GLU A 185 -6.61 -34.28 5.18
CA GLU A 185 -7.72 -35.12 5.66
C GLU A 185 -9.02 -34.84 4.89
N ASN A 186 -9.18 -33.65 4.32
CA ASN A 186 -10.38 -33.25 3.59
C ASN A 186 -10.06 -32.76 2.18
N LYS A 187 -9.77 -33.72 1.28
CA LYS A 187 -9.47 -33.48 -0.13
C LYS A 187 -10.46 -32.54 -0.83
N LEU A 188 -11.76 -32.69 -0.57
CA LEU A 188 -12.78 -31.86 -1.20
C LEU A 188 -12.64 -30.38 -0.79
N LYS A 189 -12.42 -30.10 0.50
CA LYS A 189 -12.20 -28.73 0.98
C LYS A 189 -10.88 -28.16 0.47
N THR A 190 -9.82 -28.95 0.39
CA THR A 190 -8.54 -28.54 -0.22
C THR A 190 -8.75 -28.13 -1.68
N LEU A 191 -9.51 -28.91 -2.46
CA LEU A 191 -9.85 -28.56 -3.84
C LEU A 191 -10.68 -27.28 -3.96
N LEU A 192 -11.64 -27.07 -3.05
CA LEU A 192 -12.44 -25.83 -3.03
C LEU A 192 -11.58 -24.60 -2.70
N LEU A 193 -10.62 -24.74 -1.78
CA LEU A 193 -9.66 -23.68 -1.46
C LEU A 193 -8.76 -23.37 -2.67
N LEU A 194 -8.24 -24.39 -3.36
CA LEU A 194 -7.44 -24.20 -4.57
C LEU A 194 -8.23 -23.48 -5.68
N LYS A 195 -9.50 -23.84 -5.90
CA LYS A 195 -10.37 -23.12 -6.83
C LYS A 195 -10.49 -21.64 -6.49
N LYS A 196 -10.65 -21.32 -5.20
CA LYS A 196 -10.78 -19.95 -4.70
C LYS A 196 -9.48 -19.17 -4.90
N ILE A 197 -8.33 -19.76 -4.57
CA ILE A 197 -7.01 -19.11 -4.67
C ILE A 197 -6.62 -18.86 -6.12
N PHE A 198 -6.75 -19.87 -6.99
CA PHE A 198 -6.33 -19.78 -8.39
C PHE A 198 -7.43 -19.33 -9.35
N SER A 199 -8.62 -19.00 -8.83
CA SER A 199 -9.80 -18.63 -9.61
C SER A 199 -10.08 -19.60 -10.77
N CYS A 200 -10.00 -20.91 -10.49
CA CYS A 200 -10.08 -21.97 -11.49
C CYS A 200 -11.27 -22.93 -11.25
N ASP A 201 -11.56 -23.78 -12.25
CA ASP A 201 -12.60 -24.79 -12.14
C ASP A 201 -12.15 -26.02 -11.32
N TYR A 202 -13.08 -26.93 -11.05
CA TYR A 202 -12.80 -28.12 -10.24
C TYR A 202 -11.84 -29.09 -10.91
N SER A 203 -11.88 -29.20 -12.24
CA SER A 203 -10.99 -30.10 -12.99
C SER A 203 -9.55 -29.60 -12.88
N ARG A 204 -9.35 -28.29 -13.03
CA ARG A 204 -8.03 -27.67 -12.94
C ARG A 204 -7.47 -27.72 -11.52
N ALA A 205 -8.28 -27.42 -10.51
CA ALA A 205 -7.85 -27.55 -9.10
C ALA A 205 -7.44 -28.98 -8.75
N ARG A 206 -8.12 -29.98 -9.31
CA ARG A 206 -7.77 -31.40 -9.13
C ARG A 206 -6.45 -31.76 -9.79
N GLU A 207 -6.24 -31.33 -11.03
CA GLU A 207 -5.00 -31.55 -11.76
C GLU A 207 -3.80 -30.95 -11.01
N MET A 208 -3.95 -29.75 -10.46
CA MET A 208 -2.93 -29.12 -9.62
C MET A 208 -2.63 -29.97 -8.37
N LEU A 209 -3.66 -30.41 -7.65
CA LEU A 209 -3.49 -31.19 -6.41
C LEU A 209 -2.84 -32.57 -6.63
N GLU A 210 -2.84 -33.09 -7.86
CA GLU A 210 -2.13 -34.30 -8.25
C GLU A 210 -0.61 -34.08 -8.42
N GLN A 211 -0.13 -32.83 -8.45
CA GLN A 211 1.27 -32.46 -8.64
C GLN A 211 1.81 -31.51 -7.53
N PRO A 212 1.81 -31.91 -6.25
CA PRO A 212 2.46 -31.14 -5.20
C PRO A 212 3.99 -31.16 -5.33
N PRO A 213 4.71 -30.18 -4.77
CA PRO A 213 4.21 -29.06 -3.96
C PRO A 213 3.62 -27.92 -4.80
N LEU A 214 2.51 -27.33 -4.34
CA LEU A 214 1.87 -26.19 -4.99
C LEU A 214 2.04 -24.93 -4.17
N LEU A 215 2.70 -23.91 -4.72
CA LEU A 215 2.76 -22.58 -4.11
C LEU A 215 1.38 -21.91 -4.14
N ILE A 216 0.78 -21.69 -2.97
CA ILE A 216 -0.56 -21.09 -2.85
C ILE A 216 -0.54 -19.69 -2.25
N TYR A 217 0.55 -19.32 -1.60
CA TYR A 217 0.71 -17.97 -1.05
C TYR A 217 2.19 -17.66 -0.86
N ARG A 218 2.52 -16.43 -1.20
CA ARG A 218 3.82 -15.82 -0.95
C ARG A 218 3.53 -14.38 -0.58
N GLY A 219 3.96 -13.95 0.61
CA GLY A 219 3.63 -12.61 1.11
C GLY A 219 3.88 -12.44 2.59
N VAL A 220 3.40 -11.32 3.13
CA VAL A 220 3.61 -10.91 4.52
C VAL A 220 2.88 -11.81 5.52
N GLU A 221 3.39 -11.87 6.75
CA GLU A 221 2.88 -12.75 7.81
C GLU A 221 1.38 -12.64 8.06
N ALA A 222 0.79 -11.45 8.02
CA ALA A 222 -0.65 -11.27 8.23
C ALA A 222 -1.52 -12.01 7.18
N GLY A 223 -1.08 -12.09 5.93
CA GLY A 223 -1.78 -12.88 4.92
C GLY A 223 -1.49 -14.38 5.06
N ALA A 224 -0.26 -14.74 5.42
CA ALA A 224 0.12 -16.12 5.68
C ALA A 224 -0.65 -16.73 6.85
N LEU A 225 -0.81 -16.00 7.96
CA LEU A 225 -1.57 -16.44 9.14
C LEU A 225 -3.04 -16.65 8.81
N ARG A 226 -3.67 -15.74 8.06
CA ARG A 226 -5.07 -15.89 7.64
C ARG A 226 -5.28 -17.13 6.78
N LEU A 227 -4.39 -17.39 5.83
CA LEU A 227 -4.49 -18.57 4.98
C LEU A 227 -4.13 -19.85 5.74
N GLU A 228 -3.17 -19.78 6.65
CA GLU A 228 -2.79 -20.88 7.54
C GLU A 228 -3.95 -21.32 8.43
N ASP A 229 -4.70 -20.39 9.03
CA ASP A 229 -5.91 -20.70 9.80
C ASP A 229 -6.95 -21.45 8.94
N GLU A 230 -7.15 -21.03 7.69
CA GLU A 230 -8.05 -21.70 6.74
C GLU A 230 -7.54 -23.12 6.42
N LEU A 231 -6.23 -23.28 6.17
CA LEU A 231 -5.59 -24.58 5.91
C LEU A 231 -5.69 -25.55 7.09
N GLN A 232 -5.46 -25.06 8.31
CA GLN A 232 -5.60 -25.84 9.54
C GLN A 232 -7.07 -26.23 9.79
N HIS A 233 -8.00 -25.30 9.58
CA HIS A 233 -9.43 -25.55 9.73
C HIS A 233 -9.93 -26.65 8.78
N ILE A 234 -9.45 -26.65 7.54
CA ILE A 234 -9.79 -27.70 6.56
C ILE A 234 -8.90 -28.95 6.68
N ARG A 235 -7.90 -28.94 7.56
CA ARG A 235 -6.91 -30.02 7.75
C ARG A 235 -6.19 -30.40 6.45
N ALA A 236 -5.76 -29.39 5.70
CA ALA A 236 -4.95 -29.57 4.50
C ALA A 236 -3.51 -29.97 4.85
N ASN A 237 -2.85 -30.72 3.97
CA ASN A 237 -1.40 -30.94 4.08
C ASN A 237 -0.68 -29.75 3.45
N TYR A 238 0.03 -28.98 4.26
CA TYR A 238 0.75 -27.80 3.80
C TYR A 238 2.10 -27.65 4.50
N GLN A 239 2.96 -26.83 3.94
CA GLN A 239 4.21 -26.38 4.55
C GLN A 239 4.26 -24.86 4.54
N LYS A 240 4.60 -24.28 5.70
CA LYS A 240 4.91 -22.86 5.88
C LYS A 240 6.41 -22.70 5.97
N LYS A 241 7.00 -21.90 5.09
CA LYS A 241 8.42 -21.57 5.10
C LYS A 241 8.56 -20.06 5.28
N LYS A 242 9.33 -19.63 6.29
CA LYS A 242 9.77 -18.23 6.38
C LYS A 242 10.76 -17.99 5.25
N ILE A 243 10.55 -16.94 4.46
CA ILE A 243 11.40 -16.58 3.33
C ILE A 243 11.99 -15.19 3.55
N SER A 244 13.14 -14.93 2.93
CA SER A 244 13.72 -13.59 2.85
C SER A 244 12.94 -12.70 1.87
N LEU A 245 13.17 -11.38 1.93
CA LEU A 245 12.63 -10.46 0.92
C LEU A 245 13.13 -10.81 -0.49
N ALA A 246 14.39 -11.23 -0.63
CA ALA A 246 14.93 -11.67 -1.92
C ALA A 246 14.15 -12.86 -2.50
N GLU A 247 13.86 -13.88 -1.68
CA GLU A 247 13.03 -15.03 -2.07
C GLU A 247 11.56 -14.66 -2.33
N PHE A 248 11.06 -13.54 -1.79
CA PHE A 248 9.73 -13.04 -2.06
C PHE A 248 9.63 -12.42 -3.47
N ILE A 249 10.67 -11.70 -3.90
CA ILE A 249 10.71 -10.93 -5.16
C ILE A 249 11.00 -11.79 -6.41
N GLU A 250 11.69 -12.94 -6.25
CA GLU A 250 12.03 -13.88 -7.35
C GLU A 250 10.84 -14.66 -7.94
#